data_AF-A0A915YYH0-F1
#
_entry.id   AF-A0A915YYH0-F1
#
_cell.length_a   1.000
_cell.length_b   1.000
_cell.length_c   1.000
_cell.angle_alpha   90.00
_cell.angle_beta   90.00
_cell.angle_gamma   90.00
#
_symmetry.space_group_name_H-M   'P 1'
#
loop_
_entity.id
_entity.type
_entity.pdbx_description
1 polymer ?
#
loop_
_entity_poly.entity_id
_entity_poly.type
_entity_poly.pdbx_seq_one_letter_code
_entity_poly.pdbx_strand_id
1 'polypeptide(L)'
;MVYSEIVRALPTRPDIKELQYSGARFSRGAIAKLGQRLQSRYPTHKFQILLPYENWKPGGWTSGNQPASLFSLLDHYDEAQLPDDADPDYFERFIIYVRDAPPVAGGCNGELNDCLYECLKNIYGIFSKMPKSIEKPEYIKKALGLNRDAPIPVSCMDKVEQLAGSLAINIVGDITRISKSKSDRRATLILSEGHYSLALNPGRLHPSKIDRKHNLPIVYHEDGTNNVVTIYNGKTVKSCTIGQFQKTKNSKSSFIPVEKNRKTGVYETLEEAYQRIHEERNSFLQETKKFGLGIDLSYHNWSYKRTAFWLFERLSVGIPANDPLDPIEAEWLSDAMMGGLIWADNEWKGYGRQYDATSLYPSIQQSNANFPIRRGKFQTLNDFVDHRGYALYGLFRAKVSGNNILFRQNKRGIYTFIDLQRAKKLGLNIQLIQDGKPNALIYDREVRIPGTVIFGEYVHFLFKIKNQGGVAGRVAKRVLNTLWGALCQRKRNYKTLTADQTDPFTFPEGHTLDSIIPVGSDQWRFQFTNPGNPFKGEYPRIAPFLLARGRKITSEAIQPYKDKVRRIHTDGFILEEQPDSPAFFTCSENADTTLKTFKFETAGYCHVKNANKVIWT
;
A
#
# COMPACT_ATOMS: atom_id res chain seq x y z
N MET A 1 48.78 5.96 -43.79
CA MET A 1 48.60 7.16 -42.97
C MET A 1 49.13 6.86 -41.59
N VAL A 2 50.09 7.66 -41.11
CA VAL A 2 50.59 7.57 -39.74
C VAL A 2 49.53 8.19 -38.84
N TYR A 3 48.88 7.40 -38.00
CA TYR A 3 48.02 7.92 -36.94
C TYR A 3 48.66 7.58 -35.60
N SER A 4 48.48 8.46 -34.61
CA SER A 4 48.86 8.19 -33.23
C SER A 4 47.70 7.54 -32.50
N GLU A 5 48.01 6.50 -31.72
CA GLU A 5 47.08 5.81 -30.84
C GLU A 5 47.56 5.94 -29.38
N ILE A 6 46.74 6.52 -28.51
CA ILE A 6 46.99 6.57 -27.07
C ILE A 6 46.00 5.62 -26.39
N VAL A 7 46.54 4.65 -25.65
CA VAL A 7 45.75 3.71 -24.86
C VAL A 7 45.96 3.99 -23.37
N ARG A 8 44.89 4.29 -22.63
CA ARG A 8 44.97 4.45 -21.17
C ARG A 8 43.72 3.92 -20.48
N ALA A 9 43.86 3.57 -19.21
CA ALA A 9 42.71 3.30 -18.35
C ALA A 9 42.19 4.60 -17.74
N LEU A 10 40.88 4.72 -17.50
CA LEU A 10 40.35 5.87 -16.79
C LEU A 10 40.79 5.85 -15.31
N PRO A 11 41.22 6.99 -14.72
CA PRO A 11 41.81 7.01 -13.38
C PRO A 11 40.92 6.44 -12.26
N THR A 12 39.61 6.67 -12.33
CA THR A 12 38.63 6.22 -11.33
C THR A 12 37.78 5.04 -11.80
N ARG A 13 37.95 4.61 -13.05
CA ARG A 13 37.25 3.48 -13.69
C ARG A 13 38.24 2.66 -14.51
N PRO A 14 39.18 1.96 -13.86
CA PRO A 14 40.25 1.24 -14.56
C PRO A 14 39.75 0.09 -15.46
N ASP A 15 38.50 -0.34 -15.24
CA ASP A 15 37.71 -1.26 -16.08
C ASP A 15 37.33 -0.67 -17.45
N ILE A 16 37.43 0.65 -17.62
CA ILE A 16 37.20 1.33 -18.88
C ILE A 16 38.55 1.74 -19.48
N LYS A 17 38.80 1.29 -20.72
CA LYS A 17 39.94 1.70 -21.53
C LYS A 17 39.52 2.79 -22.50
N GLU A 18 40.35 3.81 -22.63
CA GLU A 18 40.24 4.89 -23.60
C GLU A 18 41.29 4.69 -24.69
N LEU A 19 40.84 4.63 -25.94
CA LEU A 19 41.65 4.59 -27.14
C LEU A 19 41.47 5.92 -27.87
N GLN A 20 42.49 6.78 -27.89
CA GLN A 20 42.45 8.02 -28.65
C GLN A 20 43.20 7.86 -29.97
N TYR A 21 42.53 8.23 -31.06
CA TYR A 21 43.11 8.23 -32.39
C TYR A 21 43.23 9.68 -32.86
N SER A 22 44.38 10.04 -33.44
CA SER A 22 44.61 11.38 -33.99
C SER A 22 45.65 11.39 -35.13
N GLY A 23 45.68 12.47 -35.91
CA GLY A 23 46.73 12.72 -36.91
C GLY A 23 46.42 12.20 -38.33
N ALA A 24 45.19 11.75 -38.60
CA ALA A 24 44.73 11.36 -39.93
C ALA A 24 43.30 11.85 -40.20
N ARG A 25 42.90 11.97 -41.48
CA ARG A 25 41.52 12.27 -41.88
C ARG A 25 40.69 10.99 -41.90
N PHE A 26 39.94 10.74 -40.83
CA PHE A 26 39.10 9.54 -40.67
C PHE A 26 37.69 9.82 -41.18
N SER A 27 37.24 9.10 -42.22
CA SER A 27 35.82 9.15 -42.61
C SER A 27 34.95 8.35 -41.64
N ARG A 28 33.66 8.69 -41.54
CA ARG A 28 32.68 7.94 -40.73
C ARG A 28 32.71 6.44 -41.01
N GLY A 29 32.75 6.06 -42.30
CA GLY A 29 32.81 4.66 -42.72
C GLY A 29 34.10 3.96 -42.28
N ALA A 30 35.23 4.66 -42.23
CA ALA A 30 36.48 4.10 -41.72
C ALA A 30 36.43 3.89 -40.20
N ILE A 31 35.88 4.85 -39.46
CA ILE A 31 35.70 4.75 -38.00
C ILE A 31 34.73 3.60 -37.65
N ALA A 32 33.59 3.50 -38.35
CA ALA A 32 32.63 2.43 -38.15
C ALA A 32 33.24 1.04 -38.41
N LYS A 33 34.01 0.89 -39.50
CA LYS A 33 34.73 -0.36 -39.81
C LYS A 33 35.76 -0.72 -38.75
N LEU A 34 36.49 0.28 -38.22
CA LEU A 34 37.43 0.06 -37.11
C LEU A 34 36.69 -0.39 -35.84
N GLY A 35 35.61 0.29 -35.48
CA GLY A 35 34.75 -0.09 -34.36
C GLY A 35 34.24 -1.52 -34.49
N GLN A 36 33.73 -1.88 -35.67
CA GLN A 36 33.27 -3.25 -35.95
C GLN A 36 34.39 -4.28 -35.82
N ARG A 37 35.59 -3.97 -36.31
CA ARG A 37 36.76 -4.86 -36.22
C ARG A 37 37.15 -5.10 -34.76
N LEU A 38 37.14 -4.05 -33.93
CA LEU A 38 37.41 -4.17 -32.49
C LEU A 38 36.33 -4.98 -31.78
N GLN A 39 35.05 -4.78 -32.11
CA GLN A 39 33.94 -5.57 -31.57
C GLN A 39 34.06 -7.06 -31.92
N SER A 40 34.42 -7.39 -33.16
CA SER A 40 34.63 -8.79 -33.57
C SER A 40 35.84 -9.42 -32.88
N ARG A 41 36.90 -8.63 -32.62
CA ARG A 41 38.10 -9.10 -31.91
C ARG A 41 37.85 -9.32 -30.42
N TYR A 42 36.99 -8.50 -29.81
CA TYR A 42 36.68 -8.55 -28.38
C TYR A 42 35.16 -8.65 -28.18
N PRO A 43 34.54 -9.81 -28.49
CA PRO A 43 33.09 -9.97 -28.48
C PRO A 43 32.46 -9.85 -27.09
N THR A 44 33.27 -9.98 -26.03
CA THR A 44 32.87 -9.83 -24.63
C THR A 44 32.94 -8.39 -24.12
N HIS A 45 33.27 -7.41 -24.96
CA HIS A 45 33.40 -6.01 -24.58
C HIS A 45 32.32 -5.15 -25.24
N LYS A 46 32.00 -4.02 -24.60
CA LYS A 46 31.20 -2.94 -25.16
C LYS A 46 32.09 -1.79 -25.59
N PHE A 47 31.70 -1.14 -26.68
CA PHE A 47 32.42 -0.05 -27.32
C PHE A 47 31.51 1.16 -27.45
N GLN A 48 32.05 2.35 -27.16
CA GLN A 48 31.40 3.63 -27.42
C GLN A 48 32.36 4.54 -28.17
N ILE A 49 31.90 5.07 -29.29
CA ILE A 49 32.72 5.95 -30.15
C ILE A 49 32.26 7.39 -29.93
N LEU A 50 33.22 8.28 -29.67
CA LEU A 50 32.99 9.70 -29.48
C LEU A 50 33.63 10.48 -30.63
N LEU A 51 32.83 11.34 -31.26
CA LEU A 51 33.26 12.20 -32.35
C LEU A 51 33.35 13.65 -31.86
N PRO A 52 34.40 14.40 -32.26
CA PRO A 52 34.54 15.80 -31.90
C PRO A 52 33.68 16.69 -32.81
N TYR A 53 32.68 17.35 -32.23
CA TYR A 53 31.99 18.52 -32.79
C TYR A 53 32.45 19.76 -31.99
N GLU A 54 31.56 20.72 -31.69
CA GLU A 54 31.82 21.74 -30.67
C GLU A 54 32.22 21.13 -29.30
N ASN A 55 31.61 20.00 -28.98
CA ASN A 55 31.91 19.17 -27.82
C ASN A 55 32.00 17.70 -28.25
N TRP A 56 32.58 16.83 -27.41
CA TRP A 56 32.60 15.40 -27.68
C TRP A 56 31.18 14.82 -27.66
N LYS A 57 30.75 14.22 -28.78
CA LYS A 57 29.43 13.63 -28.93
C LYS A 57 29.53 12.10 -28.98
N PRO A 58 28.94 11.38 -28.01
CA PRO A 58 28.98 9.93 -27.98
C PRO A 58 27.91 9.31 -28.86
N GLY A 59 28.26 8.23 -29.56
CA GLY A 59 27.30 7.24 -30.03
C GLY A 59 26.78 6.36 -28.88
N GLY A 60 25.90 5.42 -29.20
CA GLY A 60 25.45 4.38 -28.28
C GLY A 60 26.54 3.34 -27.96
N TRP A 61 26.46 2.70 -26.79
CA TRP A 61 27.28 1.54 -26.48
C TRP A 61 26.84 0.34 -27.31
N THR A 62 27.79 -0.32 -27.98
CA THR A 62 27.53 -1.43 -28.92
C THR A 62 28.47 -2.61 -28.63
N SER A 63 28.04 -3.84 -28.94
CA SER A 63 28.81 -5.06 -28.68
C SER A 63 28.55 -6.16 -29.72
N GLY A 64 29.49 -7.11 -29.84
CA GLY A 64 29.35 -8.28 -30.70
C GLY A 64 29.13 -7.90 -32.17
N ASN A 65 28.01 -8.37 -32.74
CA ASN A 65 27.67 -8.14 -34.15
C ASN A 65 26.78 -6.89 -34.38
N GLN A 66 26.54 -6.07 -33.35
CA GLN A 66 25.80 -4.82 -33.54
C GLN A 66 26.63 -3.85 -34.40
N PRO A 67 26.03 -3.13 -35.36
CA PRO A 67 26.72 -2.06 -36.07
C PRO A 67 27.30 -1.04 -35.08
N ALA A 68 28.52 -0.58 -35.33
CA ALA A 68 29.11 0.51 -34.56
C ALA A 68 28.19 1.74 -34.58
N SER A 69 27.83 2.25 -33.40
CA SER A 69 27.00 3.45 -33.28
C SER A 69 27.89 4.70 -33.29
N LEU A 70 27.67 5.56 -34.28
CA LEU A 70 28.31 6.86 -34.41
C LEU A 70 27.25 7.94 -34.24
N PHE A 71 27.58 9.00 -33.51
CA PHE A 71 26.71 10.16 -33.43
C PHE A 71 26.55 10.82 -34.81
N SER A 72 25.34 11.22 -35.17
CA SER A 72 25.08 12.14 -36.28
C SER A 72 24.11 13.23 -35.85
N LEU A 73 24.26 14.43 -36.42
CA LEU A 73 23.31 15.52 -36.18
C LEU A 73 21.91 15.18 -36.73
N LEU A 74 21.85 14.36 -37.78
CA LEU A 74 20.61 13.90 -38.39
C LEU A 74 19.75 13.01 -37.48
N ASP A 75 20.35 12.40 -36.45
CA ASP A 75 19.59 11.63 -35.45
C ASP A 75 18.80 12.53 -34.48
N HIS A 76 19.06 13.85 -34.51
CA HIS A 76 18.58 14.80 -33.49
C HIS A 76 17.97 16.08 -34.06
N TYR A 77 18.21 16.40 -35.33
CA TYR A 77 17.70 17.57 -36.01
C TYR A 77 17.08 17.16 -37.34
N ASP A 78 15.99 17.84 -37.72
CA ASP A 78 15.41 17.68 -39.06
C ASP A 78 16.42 18.16 -40.11
N GLU A 79 16.56 17.41 -41.22
CA GLU A 79 17.48 17.72 -42.33
C GLU A 79 17.37 19.18 -42.79
N ALA A 80 16.14 19.72 -42.85
CA ALA A 80 15.88 21.09 -43.27
C ALA A 80 16.40 22.19 -42.31
N GLN A 81 16.84 21.83 -41.11
CA GLN A 81 17.36 22.74 -40.09
C GLN A 81 18.90 22.71 -39.99
N LEU A 82 19.56 21.81 -40.73
CA LEU A 82 21.01 21.68 -40.73
C LEU A 82 21.60 22.39 -41.96
N PRO A 83 22.64 23.23 -41.79
CA PRO A 83 23.47 23.70 -42.91
C PRO A 83 24.00 22.53 -43.74
N ASP A 84 24.18 22.73 -45.05
CA ASP A 84 24.65 21.69 -46.00
C ASP A 84 26.02 21.07 -45.63
N ASP A 85 26.78 21.71 -44.73
CA ASP A 85 28.10 21.32 -44.23
C ASP A 85 28.15 21.05 -42.71
N ALA A 86 27.00 20.91 -42.05
CA ALA A 86 26.93 20.85 -40.59
C ALA A 86 27.51 19.56 -39.99
N ASP A 87 27.44 18.43 -40.70
CA ASP A 87 27.99 17.15 -40.25
C ASP A 87 29.32 16.85 -40.98
N PRO A 88 30.48 16.83 -40.29
CA PRO A 88 31.77 16.67 -40.95
C PRO A 88 31.93 15.31 -41.66
N ASP A 89 32.40 15.36 -42.91
CA ASP A 89 32.77 14.15 -43.68
C ASP A 89 33.97 13.40 -43.09
N TYR A 90 34.86 14.13 -42.42
CA TYR A 90 36.12 13.63 -41.87
C TYR A 90 36.38 14.18 -40.48
N PHE A 91 36.97 13.34 -39.63
CA PHE A 91 37.43 13.70 -38.28
C PHE A 91 38.95 13.55 -38.21
N GLU A 92 39.64 14.52 -37.61
CA GLU A 92 41.10 14.44 -37.39
C GLU A 92 41.48 13.62 -36.15
N ARG A 93 40.51 13.44 -35.26
CA ARG A 93 40.63 12.66 -34.03
C ARG A 93 39.29 12.06 -33.62
N PHE A 94 39.33 10.95 -32.89
CA PHE A 94 38.15 10.37 -32.24
C PHE A 94 38.58 9.53 -31.04
N ILE A 95 37.63 9.21 -30.17
CA ILE A 95 37.87 8.39 -28.97
C ILE A 95 37.00 7.14 -29.05
N ILE A 96 37.56 5.99 -28.70
CA ILE A 96 36.80 4.77 -28.43
C ILE A 96 36.98 4.43 -26.95
N TYR A 97 35.87 4.40 -26.21
CA TYR A 97 35.83 3.78 -24.90
C TYR A 97 35.49 2.30 -25.03
N VAL A 98 36.22 1.47 -24.29
CA VAL A 98 36.06 0.02 -24.24
C VAL A 98 35.86 -0.39 -22.79
N ARG A 99 34.86 -1.23 -22.51
CA ARG A 99 34.64 -1.83 -21.19
C ARG A 99 34.17 -3.27 -21.34
N ASP A 100 34.32 -4.06 -20.29
CA ASP A 100 33.72 -5.40 -20.27
C ASP A 100 32.20 -5.33 -20.44
N ALA A 101 31.64 -6.34 -21.11
CA ALA A 101 30.20 -6.54 -21.13
C ALA A 101 29.70 -6.73 -19.69
N PRO A 102 28.53 -6.17 -19.35
CA PRO A 102 28.02 -6.29 -17.99
C PRO A 102 27.81 -7.76 -17.59
N PRO A 103 28.04 -8.12 -16.31
CA PRO A 103 27.82 -9.48 -15.85
C PRO A 103 26.37 -9.93 -16.04
N VAL A 104 26.18 -11.16 -16.54
CA VAL A 104 24.86 -11.81 -16.66
C VAL A 104 24.45 -12.58 -15.40
N ALA A 105 25.26 -12.47 -14.36
CA ALA A 105 25.07 -13.10 -13.06
C ALA A 105 25.27 -12.05 -11.97
N GLY A 106 24.50 -12.19 -10.89
CA GLY A 106 24.57 -11.31 -9.75
C GLY A 106 25.16 -12.00 -8.52
N GLY A 107 26.11 -11.31 -7.89
CA GLY A 107 26.80 -11.66 -6.67
C GLY A 107 27.61 -10.44 -6.20
N CYS A 108 27.49 -10.04 -4.94
CA CYS A 108 28.36 -8.97 -4.43
C CYS A 108 29.82 -9.41 -4.53
N ASN A 109 30.76 -8.48 -4.76
CA ASN A 109 32.21 -8.73 -4.67
C ASN A 109 32.73 -9.23 -3.29
N GLY A 110 31.85 -9.68 -2.39
CA GLY A 110 32.20 -10.37 -1.16
C GLY A 110 32.20 -11.89 -1.33
N GLU A 111 32.78 -12.60 -0.36
CA GLU A 111 33.09 -14.04 -0.44
C GLU A 111 31.89 -14.97 -0.77
N LEU A 112 30.66 -14.56 -0.47
CA LEU A 112 29.48 -15.44 -0.51
C LEU A 112 28.45 -15.12 -1.60
N ASN A 113 28.54 -13.96 -2.27
CA ASN A 113 27.67 -13.62 -3.42
C ASN A 113 26.14 -13.74 -3.15
N ASP A 114 25.65 -13.20 -2.02
CA ASP A 114 24.27 -13.39 -1.53
C ASP A 114 23.26 -12.28 -1.87
N CYS A 115 23.59 -11.34 -2.76
CA CYS A 115 22.71 -10.21 -3.10
C CYS A 115 21.28 -10.62 -3.52
N LEU A 116 21.14 -11.71 -4.29
CA LEU A 116 19.83 -12.24 -4.66
C LEU A 116 19.03 -12.72 -3.44
N TYR A 117 19.70 -13.42 -2.52
CA TYR A 117 19.08 -13.93 -1.31
C TYR A 117 18.56 -12.77 -0.43
N GLU A 118 19.35 -11.71 -0.26
CA GLU A 118 18.90 -10.53 0.47
C GLU A 118 17.71 -9.85 -0.22
N CYS A 119 17.65 -9.84 -1.56
CA CYS A 119 16.46 -9.39 -2.27
C CYS A 119 15.24 -10.26 -1.97
N LEU A 120 15.37 -11.59 -2.03
CA LEU A 120 14.28 -12.52 -1.73
C LEU A 120 13.78 -12.35 -0.29
N LYS A 121 14.69 -12.27 0.68
CA LYS A 121 14.37 -12.01 2.08
C LYS A 121 13.56 -10.72 2.27
N ASN A 122 13.94 -9.65 1.58
CA ASN A 122 13.19 -8.40 1.60
C ASN A 122 11.82 -8.51 0.91
N ILE A 123 11.70 -9.29 -0.17
CA ILE A 123 10.42 -9.55 -0.86
C ILE A 123 9.41 -10.24 0.06
N TYR A 124 9.85 -11.25 0.83
CA TYR A 124 9.00 -11.96 1.78
C TYR A 124 8.81 -11.21 3.11
N GLY A 125 9.66 -10.21 3.40
CA GLY A 125 9.57 -9.33 4.56
C GLY A 125 10.02 -9.97 5.88
N ILE A 126 9.61 -11.22 6.16
CA ILE A 126 9.98 -11.99 7.35
C ILE A 126 10.40 -13.42 7.00
N PHE A 127 11.37 -13.95 7.75
CA PHE A 127 11.93 -15.29 7.55
C PHE A 127 10.90 -16.42 7.65
N SER A 128 9.90 -16.29 8.53
CA SER A 128 8.94 -17.36 8.82
C SER A 128 8.04 -17.78 7.64
N LYS A 129 8.10 -17.04 6.52
CA LYS A 129 7.28 -17.26 5.32
C LYS A 129 8.10 -17.47 4.06
N MET A 130 9.43 -17.37 4.15
CA MET A 130 10.27 -17.86 3.08
C MET A 130 10.09 -19.38 2.96
N PRO A 131 9.87 -19.91 1.74
CA PRO A 131 9.88 -21.34 1.51
C PRO A 131 11.16 -21.96 2.07
N LYS A 132 11.04 -23.14 2.70
CA LYS A 132 12.19 -23.87 3.27
C LYS A 132 13.32 -24.09 2.26
N SER A 133 12.98 -24.24 0.98
CA SER A 133 13.89 -24.35 -0.16
C SER A 133 14.79 -23.14 -0.38
N ILE A 134 14.37 -21.95 0.07
CA ILE A 134 15.14 -20.70 -0.08
C ILE A 134 15.46 -20.05 1.25
N GLU A 135 15.15 -20.70 2.39
CA GLU A 135 15.29 -20.15 3.76
C GLU A 135 16.71 -19.70 4.09
N LYS A 136 17.72 -20.31 3.45
CA LYS A 136 19.12 -19.95 3.59
C LYS A 136 19.78 -19.77 2.22
N PRO A 137 20.77 -18.88 2.09
CA PRO A 137 21.46 -18.67 0.83
C PRO A 137 22.13 -19.95 0.31
N GLU A 138 22.67 -20.79 1.20
CA GLU A 138 23.29 -22.08 0.85
C GLU A 138 22.30 -23.00 0.11
N TYR A 139 21.02 -23.00 0.50
CA TYR A 139 20.01 -23.88 -0.08
C TYR A 139 19.69 -23.49 -1.51
N ILE A 140 19.65 -22.19 -1.81
CA ILE A 140 19.48 -21.68 -3.17
C ILE A 140 20.65 -22.15 -4.04
N LYS A 141 21.89 -21.89 -3.61
CA LYS A 141 23.10 -22.26 -4.38
C LYS A 141 23.12 -23.77 -4.65
N LYS A 142 22.92 -24.58 -3.61
CA LYS A 142 22.87 -26.05 -3.72
C LYS A 142 21.78 -26.52 -4.68
N ALA A 143 20.57 -25.97 -4.56
CA ALA A 143 19.47 -26.32 -5.45
C ALA A 143 19.76 -25.94 -6.91
N LEU A 144 20.48 -24.85 -7.14
CA LEU A 144 20.90 -24.41 -8.48
C LEU A 144 22.12 -25.19 -9.02
N GLY A 145 22.78 -26.02 -8.21
CA GLY A 145 24.02 -26.71 -8.60
C GLY A 145 25.23 -25.78 -8.68
N LEU A 146 25.21 -24.69 -7.90
CA LEU A 146 26.27 -23.69 -7.85
C LEU A 146 27.11 -23.85 -6.58
N ASN A 147 28.40 -23.51 -6.68
CA ASN A 147 29.26 -23.36 -5.51
C ASN A 147 28.74 -22.23 -4.60
N ARG A 148 29.11 -22.29 -3.33
CA ARG A 148 28.58 -21.36 -2.30
C ARG A 148 28.92 -19.90 -2.61
N ASP A 149 30.12 -19.68 -3.10
CA ASP A 149 30.71 -18.41 -3.50
C ASP A 149 30.39 -18.03 -4.95
N ALA A 150 29.71 -18.87 -5.74
CA ALA A 150 29.45 -18.54 -7.15
C ALA A 150 28.34 -17.49 -7.29
N PRO A 151 28.46 -16.47 -8.17
CA PRO A 151 27.34 -15.57 -8.48
C PRO A 151 26.18 -16.32 -9.13
N ILE A 152 24.95 -15.79 -9.02
CA ILE A 152 23.74 -16.46 -9.55
C ILE A 152 23.37 -15.88 -10.92
N PRO A 153 23.43 -16.66 -12.01
CA PRO A 153 23.05 -16.23 -13.35
C PRO A 153 21.55 -15.90 -13.47
N VAL A 154 21.22 -14.96 -14.35
CA VAL A 154 19.81 -14.65 -14.68
C VAL A 154 19.12 -15.84 -15.37
N SER A 155 19.86 -16.71 -16.06
CA SER A 155 19.33 -17.95 -16.64
C SER A 155 18.78 -18.92 -15.58
N CYS A 156 19.19 -18.81 -14.32
CA CYS A 156 18.67 -19.63 -13.23
C CYS A 156 17.34 -19.11 -12.65
N MET A 157 16.85 -17.94 -13.06
CA MET A 157 15.69 -17.29 -12.41
C MET A 157 14.41 -18.11 -12.49
N ASP A 158 14.18 -18.88 -13.55
CA ASP A 158 13.01 -19.79 -13.65
C ASP A 158 13.03 -20.82 -12.51
N LYS A 159 14.21 -21.36 -12.20
CA LYS A 159 14.40 -22.32 -11.09
C LYS A 159 14.32 -21.64 -9.73
N VAL A 160 14.81 -20.40 -9.61
CA VAL A 160 14.64 -19.59 -8.39
C VAL A 160 13.16 -19.33 -8.12
N GLU A 161 12.38 -18.98 -9.14
CA GLU A 161 10.92 -18.80 -9.01
C GLU A 161 10.24 -20.09 -8.56
N GLN A 162 10.62 -21.24 -9.14
CA GLN A 162 10.10 -22.55 -8.69
C GLN A 162 10.44 -22.83 -7.22
N LEU A 163 11.68 -22.56 -6.79
CA LEU A 163 12.09 -22.73 -5.40
C LEU A 163 11.37 -21.76 -4.46
N ALA A 164 11.13 -20.53 -4.90
CA ALA A 164 10.37 -19.52 -4.18
C ALA A 164 8.85 -19.81 -4.18
N GLY A 165 8.38 -20.69 -5.07
CA GLY A 165 6.97 -21.03 -5.21
C GLY A 165 6.17 -19.89 -5.86
N SER A 166 5.16 -19.37 -5.15
CA SER A 166 4.26 -18.31 -5.65
C SER A 166 4.95 -16.94 -5.72
N LEU A 167 5.97 -16.78 -6.58
CA LEU A 167 6.65 -15.51 -6.84
C LEU A 167 7.03 -15.38 -8.33
N ALA A 168 6.82 -14.20 -8.90
CA ALA A 168 7.32 -13.81 -10.22
C ALA A 168 8.43 -12.76 -10.07
N ILE A 169 9.56 -12.93 -10.74
CA ILE A 169 10.75 -12.08 -10.63
C ILE A 169 11.07 -11.49 -12.00
N ASN A 170 10.89 -10.19 -12.17
CA ASN A 170 11.42 -9.49 -13.34
C ASN A 170 12.86 -9.04 -13.06
N ILE A 171 13.72 -9.04 -14.06
CA ILE A 171 15.07 -8.47 -13.99
C ILE A 171 15.15 -7.31 -14.99
N VAL A 172 15.75 -6.20 -14.57
CA VAL A 172 16.08 -5.04 -15.40
C VAL A 172 17.52 -4.59 -15.12
N GLY A 173 18.03 -3.65 -15.92
CA GLY A 173 19.41 -3.13 -15.79
C GLY A 173 20.29 -3.68 -16.90
N ASP A 174 21.42 -4.28 -16.51
CA ASP A 174 22.42 -4.85 -17.42
C ASP A 174 21.86 -5.90 -18.37
N ILE A 175 20.87 -6.66 -17.90
CA ILE A 175 20.08 -7.62 -18.65
C ILE A 175 18.61 -7.48 -18.28
N THR A 176 17.72 -7.74 -19.22
CA THR A 176 16.27 -7.72 -18.98
C THR A 176 15.69 -9.13 -19.09
N ARG A 177 14.89 -9.53 -18.09
CA ARG A 177 14.06 -10.74 -18.10
C ARG A 177 12.67 -10.38 -17.59
N ILE A 178 11.64 -10.77 -18.34
CA ILE A 178 10.25 -10.69 -17.89
C ILE A 178 9.82 -12.10 -17.48
N SER A 179 9.34 -12.26 -16.25
CA SER A 179 8.85 -13.54 -15.75
C SER A 179 7.60 -13.99 -16.51
N LYS A 180 7.54 -15.29 -16.83
CA LYS A 180 6.35 -15.95 -17.40
C LYS A 180 5.38 -16.45 -16.33
N SER A 181 5.75 -16.34 -15.05
CA SER A 181 4.93 -16.80 -13.93
C SER A 181 3.62 -16.01 -13.80
N LYS A 182 2.53 -16.73 -13.54
CA LYS A 182 1.20 -16.16 -13.26
C LYS A 182 0.97 -15.89 -11.76
N SER A 183 2.03 -15.91 -10.95
CA SER A 183 1.93 -15.63 -9.53
C SER A 183 1.40 -14.22 -9.25
N ASP A 184 0.54 -14.10 -8.24
CA ASP A 184 0.05 -12.82 -7.72
C ASP A 184 1.16 -11.99 -7.08
N ARG A 185 2.15 -12.65 -6.45
CA ARG A 185 3.33 -11.95 -5.93
C ARG A 185 4.31 -11.72 -7.06
N ARG A 186 4.73 -10.47 -7.24
CA ARG A 186 5.66 -10.04 -8.28
C ARG A 186 6.64 -9.02 -7.73
N ALA A 187 7.92 -9.22 -8.01
CA ALA A 187 8.99 -8.28 -7.70
C ALA A 187 9.83 -8.00 -8.94
N THR A 188 10.46 -6.83 -8.98
CA THR A 188 11.44 -6.47 -10.01
C THR A 188 12.79 -6.28 -9.32
N LEU A 189 13.82 -6.95 -9.83
CA LEU A 189 15.19 -6.78 -9.40
C LEU A 189 15.98 -6.02 -10.47
N ILE A 190 16.93 -5.22 -10.03
CA ILE A 190 17.91 -4.55 -10.89
C ILE A 190 19.19 -5.38 -10.79
N LEU A 191 19.69 -5.87 -11.93
CA LEU A 191 21.06 -6.36 -12.04
C LEU A 191 21.91 -5.22 -12.59
N SER A 192 22.89 -4.77 -11.82
CA SER A 192 23.83 -3.72 -12.25
C SER A 192 25.22 -4.03 -11.73
N GLU A 193 26.20 -4.03 -12.62
CA GLU A 193 27.61 -4.32 -12.34
C GLU A 193 27.78 -5.61 -11.50
N GLY A 194 27.01 -6.64 -11.85
CA GLY A 194 27.03 -7.93 -11.15
C GLY A 194 26.35 -7.93 -9.79
N HIS A 195 25.55 -6.92 -9.43
CA HIS A 195 24.81 -6.90 -8.15
C HIS A 195 23.29 -6.92 -8.38
N TYR A 196 22.57 -7.85 -7.71
CA TYR A 196 21.12 -7.79 -7.63
C TYR A 196 20.68 -6.85 -6.52
N SER A 197 19.78 -5.92 -6.85
CA SER A 197 19.09 -5.07 -5.90
C SER A 197 17.60 -5.02 -6.18
N LEU A 198 16.79 -4.61 -5.21
CA LEU A 198 15.35 -4.47 -5.41
C LEU A 198 15.02 -3.16 -6.11
N ALA A 199 14.30 -3.25 -7.24
CA ALA A 199 13.59 -2.09 -7.76
C ALA A 199 12.36 -1.85 -6.88
N LEU A 200 12.38 -0.75 -6.12
CA LEU A 200 11.19 -0.32 -5.39
C LEU A 200 10.07 -0.07 -6.40
N ASN A 201 8.87 -0.54 -6.09
CA ASN A 201 7.71 -0.36 -6.95
C ASN A 201 7.37 1.15 -7.04
N PRO A 202 7.62 1.83 -8.17
CA PRO A 202 7.49 3.29 -8.25
C PRO A 202 6.03 3.75 -8.15
N GLY A 203 5.07 2.86 -8.45
CA GLY A 203 3.64 3.12 -8.34
C GLY A 203 3.09 3.03 -6.91
N ARG A 204 3.89 2.59 -5.94
CA ARG A 204 3.48 2.53 -4.53
C ARG A 204 3.92 3.77 -3.77
N LEU A 205 3.07 4.20 -2.85
CA LEU A 205 3.40 5.25 -1.91
C LEU A 205 4.39 4.70 -0.90
N HIS A 206 5.68 4.76 -1.23
CA HIS A 206 6.70 4.63 -0.21
C HIS A 206 6.51 5.78 0.75
N PRO A 207 6.40 5.56 2.08
CA PRO A 207 6.61 6.61 3.05
C PRO A 207 8.07 7.05 2.86
N SER A 208 8.23 7.95 1.89
CA SER A 208 9.48 8.40 1.31
C SER A 208 10.38 8.78 2.46
N LYS A 209 11.58 8.21 2.51
CA LYS A 209 12.65 8.75 3.35
C LYS A 209 12.12 9.04 4.77
N ILE A 210 11.57 8.04 5.45
CA ILE A 210 11.19 8.18 6.85
C ILE A 210 12.31 8.93 7.54
N ASP A 211 11.99 10.12 8.05
CA ASP A 211 12.92 11.00 8.71
C ASP A 211 13.79 10.12 9.61
N ARG A 212 15.08 9.99 9.25
CA ARG A 212 16.07 9.36 10.15
C ARG A 212 16.20 10.17 11.43
N LYS A 213 15.56 11.34 11.49
CA LYS A 213 15.51 12.22 12.65
C LYS A 213 14.41 11.77 13.60
N HIS A 214 14.83 11.37 14.80
CA HIS A 214 13.92 11.17 15.92
C HIS A 214 13.21 12.49 16.22
N ASN A 215 11.89 12.52 15.99
CA ASN A 215 11.07 13.63 16.41
C ASN A 215 10.65 13.42 17.87
N LEU A 216 10.90 14.43 18.71
CA LEU A 216 10.39 14.42 20.08
C LEU A 216 8.85 14.60 20.05
N PRO A 217 8.11 13.83 20.86
CA PRO A 217 6.67 13.97 20.93
C PRO A 217 6.28 15.22 21.71
N ILE A 218 5.16 15.83 21.32
CA ILE A 218 4.50 16.89 22.07
C ILE A 218 3.10 16.39 22.35
N VAL A 219 2.75 16.24 23.62
CA VAL A 219 1.38 15.85 24.00
C VAL A 219 0.52 17.09 24.13
N TYR A 220 -0.79 16.96 23.87
CA TYR A 220 -1.72 18.08 24.00
C TYR A 220 -3.10 17.65 24.47
N HIS A 221 -3.79 18.58 25.12
CA HIS A 221 -5.20 18.49 25.47
C HIS A 221 -5.92 19.70 24.88
N GLU A 222 -6.98 19.44 24.12
CA GLU A 222 -7.82 20.47 23.47
C GLU A 222 -9.14 20.60 24.22
N ASP A 223 -9.36 21.77 24.83
CA ASP A 223 -10.64 22.18 25.39
C ASP A 223 -11.38 23.03 24.34
N GLY A 224 -12.21 22.34 23.55
CA GLY A 224 -13.02 22.94 22.50
C GLY A 224 -14.01 24.00 22.99
N THR A 225 -14.46 23.90 24.25
CA THR A 225 -15.45 24.82 24.82
C THR A 225 -14.79 26.16 25.18
N ASN A 226 -13.61 26.10 25.78
CA ASN A 226 -12.88 27.29 26.21
C ASN A 226 -11.89 27.83 25.15
N ASN A 227 -11.82 27.19 23.97
CA ASN A 227 -10.88 27.54 22.90
C ASN A 227 -9.41 27.50 23.35
N VAL A 228 -9.05 26.58 24.25
CA VAL A 228 -7.69 26.43 24.81
C VAL A 228 -7.09 25.09 24.41
N VAL A 229 -5.82 25.11 24.05
CA VAL A 229 -4.98 23.93 23.87
C VAL A 229 -3.79 24.03 24.79
N THR A 230 -3.66 23.06 25.70
CA THR A 230 -2.49 22.92 26.57
C THR A 230 -1.55 21.87 25.97
N ILE A 231 -0.28 22.21 25.83
CA ILE A 231 0.76 21.35 25.25
C ILE A 231 1.87 21.09 26.25
N TYR A 232 2.48 19.91 26.18
CA TYR A 232 3.62 19.52 27.01
C TYR A 232 4.65 18.74 26.19
N ASN A 233 5.93 19.06 26.37
CA ASN A 233 7.05 18.47 25.64
C ASN A 233 7.96 17.58 26.50
N GLY A 234 7.50 17.18 27.69
CA GLY A 234 8.32 16.47 28.67
C GLY A 234 9.08 17.37 29.65
N LYS A 235 9.07 18.68 29.46
CA LYS A 235 9.75 19.66 30.33
C LYS A 235 8.88 20.83 30.72
N THR A 236 8.21 21.45 29.74
CA THR A 236 7.41 22.66 29.95
C THR A 236 6.00 22.49 29.45
N VAL A 237 5.07 23.05 30.21
CA VAL A 237 3.65 23.17 29.84
C VAL A 237 3.45 24.57 29.25
N LYS A 238 2.75 24.66 28.13
CA LYS A 238 2.33 25.92 27.51
C LYS A 238 0.87 25.84 27.08
N SER A 239 0.18 26.97 27.06
CA SER A 239 -1.18 27.06 26.54
C SER A 239 -1.26 28.02 25.37
N CYS A 240 -2.13 27.73 24.42
CA CYS A 240 -2.43 28.57 23.26
C CYS A 240 -3.88 28.38 22.83
N THR A 241 -4.37 29.23 21.93
CA THR A 241 -5.73 29.04 21.36
C THR A 241 -5.75 27.91 20.33
N ILE A 242 -6.93 27.33 20.06
CA ILE A 242 -7.07 26.28 19.02
C ILE A 242 -6.62 26.79 17.65
N GLY A 243 -6.96 28.04 17.30
CA GLY A 243 -6.55 28.67 16.05
C GLY A 243 -5.03 28.82 15.92
N GLN A 244 -4.35 29.24 17.00
CA GLN A 244 -2.87 29.29 17.03
C GLN A 244 -2.28 27.89 16.90
N PHE A 245 -2.77 26.92 17.68
CA PHE A 245 -2.30 25.53 17.63
C PHE A 245 -2.41 24.95 16.22
N GLN A 246 -3.53 25.15 15.53
CA GLN A 246 -3.73 24.68 14.16
C GLN A 246 -2.73 25.29 13.16
N LYS A 247 -2.36 26.57 13.32
CA LYS A 247 -1.31 27.22 12.50
C LYS A 247 0.08 26.63 12.77
N THR A 248 0.37 26.28 14.02
CA THR A 248 1.68 25.70 14.43
C THR A 248 1.79 24.21 14.12
N LYS A 249 0.66 23.50 14.01
CA LYS A 249 0.58 22.07 13.73
C LYS A 249 0.98 21.75 12.29
N ASN A 250 2.28 21.70 12.06
CA ASN A 250 2.85 21.25 10.79
C ASN A 250 3.15 19.73 10.81
N SER A 251 3.39 19.15 9.63
CA SER A 251 3.68 17.72 9.45
C SER A 251 5.01 17.25 10.06
N LYS A 252 5.88 18.18 10.49
CA LYS A 252 7.21 17.88 11.04
C LYS A 252 7.15 17.65 12.56
N SER A 253 6.18 18.23 13.26
CA SER A 253 6.00 18.05 14.71
C SER A 253 5.09 16.87 15.04
N SER A 254 5.43 16.10 16.10
CA SER A 254 4.68 14.91 16.51
C SER A 254 3.72 15.23 17.65
N PHE A 255 2.56 15.81 17.31
CA PHE A 255 1.51 16.14 18.28
C PHE A 255 0.61 14.94 18.59
N ILE A 256 0.52 14.56 19.87
CA ILE A 256 -0.24 13.39 20.34
C ILE A 256 -1.30 13.82 21.35
N PRO A 257 -2.59 13.53 21.15
CA PRO A 257 -3.62 13.93 22.10
C PRO A 257 -3.56 13.08 23.36
N VAL A 258 -3.98 13.65 24.49
CA VAL A 258 -4.33 12.89 25.70
C VAL A 258 -5.51 11.95 25.42
N GLU A 259 -5.50 10.78 26.06
CA GLU A 259 -6.56 9.79 25.94
C GLU A 259 -7.65 9.95 26.98
N LYS A 260 -8.91 9.82 26.54
CA LYS A 260 -10.07 9.72 27.43
C LYS A 260 -10.33 8.27 27.79
N ASN A 261 -10.35 7.95 29.07
CA ASN A 261 -10.81 6.65 29.53
C ASN A 261 -12.30 6.49 29.17
N ARG A 262 -12.63 5.46 28.39
CA ARG A 262 -14.00 5.23 27.90
C ARG A 262 -14.99 4.84 29.00
N LYS A 263 -14.51 4.24 30.11
CA LYS A 263 -15.35 3.79 31.22
C LYS A 263 -15.65 4.93 32.19
N THR A 264 -14.61 5.66 32.60
CA THR A 264 -14.75 6.74 33.59
C THR A 264 -15.06 8.10 32.96
N GLY A 265 -14.77 8.26 31.66
CA GLY A 265 -14.89 9.55 30.98
C GLY A 265 -13.81 10.56 31.37
N VAL A 266 -12.82 10.16 32.17
CA VAL A 266 -11.72 11.03 32.63
C VAL A 266 -10.58 11.01 31.61
N TYR A 267 -10.02 12.17 31.31
CA TYR A 267 -8.79 12.29 30.51
C TYR A 267 -7.57 12.02 31.37
N GLU A 268 -6.58 11.34 30.80
CA GLU A 268 -5.24 11.32 31.40
C GLU A 268 -4.62 12.73 31.42
N THR A 269 -3.69 12.95 32.35
CA THR A 269 -2.88 14.17 32.40
C THR A 269 -1.88 14.23 31.24
N LEU A 270 -1.29 15.40 31.00
CA LEU A 270 -0.26 15.55 29.97
C LEU A 270 0.98 14.69 30.31
N GLU A 271 1.37 14.64 31.57
CA GLU A 271 2.49 13.84 32.07
C GLU A 271 2.21 12.34 31.91
N GLU A 272 1.00 11.87 32.27
CA GLU A 272 0.57 10.49 32.06
C GLU A 272 0.59 10.11 30.58
N ALA A 273 0.07 10.98 29.71
CA ALA A 273 0.12 10.78 28.26
C ALA A 273 1.56 10.69 27.74
N TYR A 274 2.45 11.56 28.22
CA TYR A 274 3.85 11.58 27.83
C TYR A 274 4.59 10.31 28.29
N GLN A 275 4.30 9.81 29.50
CA GLN A 275 4.85 8.55 30.00
C GLN A 275 4.33 7.36 29.18
N ARG A 276 3.01 7.31 28.94
CA ARG A 276 2.34 6.23 28.19
C ARG A 276 2.93 6.04 26.80
N ILE A 277 3.11 7.11 26.02
CA ILE A 277 3.63 6.98 24.66
C ILE A 277 5.08 6.44 24.62
N HIS A 278 5.90 6.78 25.62
CA HIS A 278 7.28 6.27 25.73
C HIS A 278 7.29 4.81 26.14
N GLU A 279 6.44 4.42 27.08
CA GLU A 279 6.25 3.02 27.46
C GLU A 279 5.77 2.18 26.27
N GLU A 280 4.77 2.68 25.52
CA GLU A 280 4.26 2.06 24.31
C GLU A 280 5.35 1.85 23.26
N ARG A 281 6.16 2.88 22.99
CA ARG A 281 7.30 2.79 22.07
C ARG A 281 8.29 1.72 22.53
N ASN A 282 8.72 1.77 23.78
CA ASN A 282 9.77 0.88 24.31
C ASN A 282 9.30 -0.57 24.33
N SER A 283 8.09 -0.82 24.84
CA SER A 283 7.50 -2.16 24.92
C SER A 283 7.30 -2.76 23.52
N PHE A 284 6.75 -1.99 22.58
CA PHE A 284 6.52 -2.47 21.21
C PHE A 284 7.83 -2.72 20.46
N LEU A 285 8.84 -1.85 20.61
CA LEU A 285 10.17 -2.05 20.02
C LEU A 285 10.84 -3.32 20.56
N GLN A 286 10.80 -3.54 21.87
CA GLN A 286 11.40 -4.71 22.49
C GLN A 286 10.71 -6.00 22.02
N GLU A 287 9.38 -6.03 21.96
CA GLU A 287 8.64 -7.21 21.54
C GLU A 287 8.86 -7.52 20.05
N THR A 288 8.81 -6.51 19.20
CA THR A 288 8.99 -6.68 17.74
C THR A 288 10.41 -7.14 17.37
N LYS A 289 11.44 -6.72 18.14
CA LYS A 289 12.82 -7.24 17.98
C LYS A 289 12.93 -8.76 18.15
N LYS A 290 12.10 -9.37 19.01
CA LYS A 290 12.08 -10.84 19.20
C LYS A 290 11.68 -11.59 17.92
N PHE A 291 11.01 -10.90 16.99
CA PHE A 291 10.60 -11.43 15.69
C PHE A 291 11.55 -11.02 14.55
N GLY A 292 12.73 -10.49 14.86
CA GLY A 292 13.72 -10.05 13.88
C GLY A 292 13.38 -8.72 13.20
N LEU A 293 12.38 -7.99 13.70
CA LEU A 293 11.93 -6.72 13.13
C LEU A 293 11.73 -5.67 14.22
N GLY A 294 12.75 -4.89 14.57
CA GLY A 294 12.60 -3.81 15.55
C GLY A 294 11.78 -2.63 15.01
N ILE A 295 10.59 -2.39 15.58
CA ILE A 295 9.71 -1.28 15.18
C ILE A 295 9.71 -0.20 16.25
N ASP A 296 10.30 0.94 15.93
CA ASP A 296 10.36 2.10 16.83
C ASP A 296 9.40 3.20 16.33
N LEU A 297 8.36 3.46 17.12
CA LEU A 297 7.31 4.44 16.81
C LEU A 297 7.84 5.86 16.60
N SER A 298 8.97 6.22 17.20
CA SER A 298 9.54 7.58 17.11
C SER A 298 9.99 7.95 15.69
N TYR A 299 10.40 6.97 14.87
CA TYR A 299 10.68 7.19 13.46
C TYR A 299 9.41 7.44 12.62
N HIS A 300 8.23 7.16 13.18
CA HIS A 300 6.96 7.29 12.47
C HIS A 300 6.11 8.45 13.02
N ASN A 301 6.76 9.48 13.57
CA ASN A 301 6.12 10.59 14.27
C ASN A 301 5.12 10.12 15.33
N TRP A 302 5.45 9.01 16.01
CA TRP A 302 4.61 8.41 17.06
C TRP A 302 3.19 8.03 16.59
N SER A 303 2.98 7.94 15.27
CA SER A 303 1.67 7.71 14.67
C SER A 303 1.50 6.25 14.31
N TYR A 304 0.54 5.56 14.95
CA TYR A 304 0.20 4.18 14.58
C TYR A 304 -0.18 4.05 13.11
N LYS A 305 -0.78 5.09 12.51
CA LYS A 305 -1.12 5.11 11.08
C LYS A 305 0.13 5.09 10.20
N ARG A 306 1.14 5.90 10.52
CA ARG A 306 2.41 5.93 9.77
C ARG A 306 3.20 4.64 9.99
N THR A 307 3.21 4.11 11.20
CA THR A 307 3.78 2.80 11.51
C THR A 307 3.10 1.69 10.72
N ALA A 308 1.76 1.70 10.65
CA ALA A 308 0.97 0.73 9.89
C ALA A 308 1.33 0.76 8.40
N PHE A 309 1.41 1.94 7.78
CA PHE A 309 1.82 2.08 6.38
C PHE A 309 3.26 1.60 6.16
N TRP A 310 4.21 2.04 6.98
CA TRP A 310 5.59 1.61 6.83
C TRP A 310 5.74 0.09 6.96
N LEU A 311 5.09 -0.50 7.97
CA LEU A 311 5.12 -1.94 8.18
C LEU A 311 4.43 -2.68 7.04
N PHE A 312 3.30 -2.17 6.55
CA PHE A 312 2.61 -2.74 5.40
C PHE A 312 3.50 -2.71 4.16
N GLU A 313 4.10 -1.57 3.79
CA GLU A 313 5.06 -1.47 2.67
C GLU A 313 6.20 -2.48 2.81
N ARG A 314 6.81 -2.55 4.00
CA ARG A 314 7.93 -3.46 4.27
C ARG A 314 7.55 -4.93 4.13
N LEU A 315 6.32 -5.31 4.47
CA LEU A 315 5.83 -6.69 4.41
C LEU A 315 5.13 -7.04 3.09
N SER A 316 5.01 -6.09 2.16
CA SER A 316 4.25 -6.26 0.92
C SER A 316 5.07 -5.92 -0.33
N VAL A 317 6.40 -5.94 -0.27
CA VAL A 317 7.29 -5.59 -1.40
C VAL A 317 6.95 -6.37 -2.68
N GLY A 318 6.57 -7.65 -2.53
CA GLY A 318 6.13 -8.49 -3.65
C GLY A 318 4.69 -8.27 -4.14
N ILE A 319 3.99 -7.22 -3.69
CA ILE A 319 2.61 -6.90 -4.10
C ILE A 319 2.65 -5.84 -5.21
N PRO A 320 1.97 -6.08 -6.36
CA PRO A 320 1.91 -5.10 -7.44
C PRO A 320 1.21 -3.82 -7.00
N ALA A 321 1.55 -2.71 -7.66
CA ALA A 321 0.86 -1.45 -7.45
C ALA A 321 -0.57 -1.54 -8.00
N ASN A 322 -1.48 -0.78 -7.41
CA ASN A 322 -2.81 -0.64 -7.98
C ASN A 322 -2.77 0.19 -9.25
N ASP A 323 -3.64 -0.14 -10.21
CA ASP A 323 -3.86 0.73 -11.37
C ASP A 323 -4.35 2.11 -10.89
N PRO A 324 -4.01 3.20 -11.62
CA PRO A 324 -4.64 4.48 -11.41
C PRO A 324 -6.17 4.36 -11.33
N LEU A 325 -6.78 5.17 -10.46
CA LEU A 325 -8.21 5.12 -10.26
C LEU A 325 -8.90 6.01 -11.30
N ASP A 326 -9.75 5.41 -12.13
CA ASP A 326 -10.61 6.17 -13.03
C ASP A 326 -11.65 6.98 -12.21
N PRO A 327 -11.94 8.25 -12.56
CA PRO A 327 -12.90 9.09 -11.83
C PRO A 327 -14.28 8.45 -11.61
N ILE A 328 -14.84 7.78 -12.61
CA ILE A 328 -16.17 7.16 -12.54
C ILE A 328 -16.12 5.91 -11.67
N GLU A 329 -15.07 5.09 -11.81
CA GLU A 329 -14.81 3.97 -10.89
C GLU A 329 -14.67 4.47 -9.45
N ALA A 330 -13.95 5.57 -9.22
CA ALA A 330 -13.73 6.14 -7.91
C ALA A 330 -15.05 6.57 -7.24
N GLU A 331 -15.94 7.20 -7.99
CA GLU A 331 -17.27 7.58 -7.52
C GLU A 331 -18.07 6.35 -7.10
N TRP A 332 -18.15 5.31 -7.94
CA TRP A 332 -18.87 4.07 -7.62
C TRP A 332 -18.32 3.35 -6.40
N LEU A 333 -16.99 3.30 -6.25
CA LEU A 333 -16.33 2.77 -5.06
C LEU A 333 -16.69 3.58 -3.81
N SER A 334 -16.66 4.91 -3.90
CA SER A 334 -17.02 5.78 -2.79
C SER A 334 -18.48 5.59 -2.39
N ASP A 335 -19.40 5.50 -3.35
CA ASP A 335 -20.82 5.31 -3.11
C ASP A 335 -21.16 3.91 -2.60
N ALA A 336 -20.41 2.89 -3.00
CA ALA A 336 -20.53 1.52 -2.47
C ALA A 336 -19.92 1.35 -1.06
N MET A 337 -19.04 2.27 -0.63
CA MET A 337 -18.36 2.22 0.67
C MET A 337 -19.30 2.60 1.83
N MET A 338 -20.21 1.68 2.14
CA MET A 338 -21.07 1.72 3.32
C MET A 338 -20.34 1.20 4.56
N GLY A 339 -20.57 1.79 5.72
CA GLY A 339 -20.05 1.29 7.00
C GLY A 339 -20.63 -0.06 7.43
N GLY A 340 -20.41 -0.42 8.70
CA GLY A 340 -20.90 -1.67 9.30
C GLY A 340 -22.43 -1.78 9.36
N LEU A 341 -22.93 -2.96 9.75
CA LEU A 341 -24.37 -3.15 10.00
C LEU A 341 -24.74 -2.44 11.30
N ILE A 342 -25.74 -1.56 11.29
CA ILE A 342 -26.12 -0.75 12.46
C ILE A 342 -27.63 -0.79 12.58
N TRP A 343 -28.12 -1.23 13.73
CA TRP A 343 -29.53 -1.26 14.09
C TRP A 343 -29.68 -1.32 15.61
N ALA A 344 -30.79 -0.81 16.15
CA ALA A 344 -31.13 -1.01 17.55
C ALA A 344 -32.64 -1.00 17.74
N ASP A 345 -33.09 -1.77 18.74
CA ASP A 345 -34.39 -1.65 19.35
C ASP A 345 -34.31 -0.47 20.34
N ASN A 346 -34.65 0.73 19.86
CA ASN A 346 -34.44 1.95 20.62
C ASN A 346 -35.25 1.94 21.91
N GLU A 347 -34.62 2.39 22.98
CA GLU A 347 -35.17 2.42 24.34
C GLU A 347 -35.46 1.04 24.96
N TRP A 348 -35.05 -0.07 24.33
CA TRP A 348 -35.21 -1.40 24.91
C TRP A 348 -34.44 -1.53 26.23
N LYS A 349 -35.09 -2.16 27.21
CA LYS A 349 -34.54 -2.46 28.53
C LYS A 349 -34.76 -3.92 28.87
N GLY A 350 -33.72 -4.60 29.31
CA GLY A 350 -33.81 -5.99 29.71
C GLY A 350 -32.44 -6.61 29.91
N TYR A 351 -32.45 -7.90 30.22
CA TYR A 351 -31.22 -8.68 30.31
C TYR A 351 -30.73 -9.04 28.91
N GLY A 352 -29.47 -8.71 28.63
CA GLY A 352 -28.86 -9.03 27.34
C GLY A 352 -27.44 -9.55 27.50
N ARG A 353 -27.00 -10.31 26.49
CA ARG A 353 -25.60 -10.72 26.33
C ARG A 353 -25.01 -10.05 25.10
N GLN A 354 -23.85 -9.42 25.27
CA GLN A 354 -23.13 -8.74 24.19
C GLN A 354 -22.02 -9.63 23.66
N TYR A 355 -21.95 -9.69 22.33
CA TYR A 355 -20.93 -10.40 21.58
C TYR A 355 -20.21 -9.45 20.62
N ASP A 356 -18.95 -9.73 20.33
CA ASP A 356 -18.13 -8.94 19.42
C ASP A 356 -17.22 -9.84 18.58
N ALA A 357 -16.96 -9.48 17.33
CA ALA A 357 -16.05 -10.25 16.48
C ALA A 357 -14.58 -9.91 16.78
N THR A 358 -13.76 -10.92 17.04
CA THR A 358 -12.33 -10.72 17.25
C THR A 358 -11.63 -10.28 15.97
N SER A 359 -11.27 -8.99 15.92
CA SER A 359 -10.51 -8.40 14.80
C SER A 359 -11.16 -8.66 13.44
N LEU A 360 -12.47 -8.35 13.30
CA LEU A 360 -13.25 -8.67 12.10
C LEU A 360 -12.57 -8.27 10.79
N TYR A 361 -12.20 -7.00 10.62
CA TYR A 361 -11.60 -6.53 9.38
C TYR A 361 -10.23 -7.16 9.10
N PRO A 362 -9.27 -7.20 10.05
CA PRO A 362 -8.05 -7.99 9.88
C PRO A 362 -8.29 -9.45 9.48
N SER A 363 -9.31 -10.08 10.06
CA SER A 363 -9.67 -11.47 9.77
C SER A 363 -10.15 -11.68 8.34
N ILE A 364 -10.84 -10.69 7.77
CA ILE A 364 -11.27 -10.67 6.36
C ILE A 364 -10.08 -10.36 5.45
N GLN A 365 -9.25 -9.37 5.83
CA GLN A 365 -8.07 -8.95 5.08
C GLN A 365 -7.13 -10.13 4.80
N GLN A 366 -6.83 -10.97 5.78
CA GLN A 366 -5.96 -12.14 5.59
C GLN A 366 -6.70 -13.40 5.08
N SER A 367 -7.95 -13.29 4.62
CA SER A 367 -8.69 -14.44 4.10
C SER A 367 -8.44 -14.67 2.61
N ASN A 368 -8.88 -15.81 2.08
CA ASN A 368 -8.88 -16.08 0.62
C ASN A 368 -9.88 -15.22 -0.16
N ALA A 369 -10.42 -14.16 0.46
CA ALA A 369 -11.17 -13.13 -0.22
C ALA A 369 -10.32 -12.47 -1.30
N ASN A 370 -10.76 -12.53 -2.55
CA ASN A 370 -10.16 -11.72 -3.61
C ASN A 370 -10.55 -10.26 -3.45
N PHE A 371 -9.63 -9.35 -3.77
CA PHE A 371 -9.81 -7.91 -3.78
C PHE A 371 -9.32 -7.32 -5.11
N PRO A 372 -10.04 -6.36 -5.72
CA PRO A 372 -9.58 -5.73 -6.94
C PRO A 372 -8.38 -4.83 -6.70
N ILE A 373 -7.39 -4.95 -7.59
CA ILE A 373 -6.19 -4.09 -7.62
C ILE A 373 -6.08 -3.31 -8.94
N ARG A 374 -6.81 -3.75 -9.96
CA ARG A 374 -6.81 -3.19 -11.30
C ARG A 374 -8.22 -2.74 -11.71
N ARG A 375 -8.30 -1.92 -12.76
CA ARG A 375 -9.56 -1.32 -13.23
C ARG A 375 -10.57 -2.42 -13.64
N GLY A 376 -11.83 -2.24 -13.22
CA GLY A 376 -12.95 -3.08 -13.64
C GLY A 376 -13.54 -2.67 -15.00
N LYS A 377 -14.47 -3.46 -15.52
CA LYS A 377 -15.17 -3.20 -16.79
C LYS A 377 -16.61 -2.78 -16.51
N PHE A 378 -17.00 -1.62 -17.03
CA PHE A 378 -18.39 -1.17 -16.99
C PHE A 378 -19.23 -1.93 -18.01
N GLN A 379 -20.39 -2.41 -17.58
CA GLN A 379 -21.33 -3.20 -18.39
C GLN A 379 -22.77 -2.84 -18.05
N THR A 380 -23.67 -3.18 -18.96
CA THR A 380 -25.13 -3.18 -18.71
C THR A 380 -25.58 -4.63 -18.68
N LEU A 381 -26.10 -5.08 -17.54
CA LEU A 381 -26.50 -6.45 -17.28
C LEU A 381 -27.98 -6.53 -16.93
N ASN A 382 -28.62 -7.65 -17.26
CA ASN A 382 -30.00 -7.92 -16.85
C ASN A 382 -30.08 -8.44 -15.41
N ASP A 383 -29.06 -9.17 -14.97
CA ASP A 383 -28.95 -9.72 -13.61
C ASP A 383 -27.49 -9.63 -13.12
N PHE A 384 -27.30 -9.65 -11.80
CA PHE A 384 -25.99 -9.68 -11.15
C PHE A 384 -25.41 -11.10 -11.04
N VAL A 385 -26.16 -12.12 -11.48
CA VAL A 385 -25.69 -13.50 -11.61
C VAL A 385 -25.46 -13.89 -13.07
N ASP A 386 -24.52 -14.81 -13.31
CA ASP A 386 -24.28 -15.39 -14.63
C ASP A 386 -25.36 -16.42 -15.00
N HIS A 387 -25.28 -16.97 -16.22
CA HIS A 387 -26.21 -17.99 -16.72
C HIS A 387 -26.23 -19.29 -15.90
N ARG A 388 -25.25 -19.52 -15.01
CA ARG A 388 -25.18 -20.65 -14.08
C ARG A 388 -25.67 -20.29 -12.67
N GLY A 389 -26.12 -19.04 -12.47
CA GLY A 389 -26.58 -18.53 -11.18
C GLY A 389 -25.45 -18.06 -10.25
N TYR A 390 -24.20 -17.98 -10.72
CA TYR A 390 -23.09 -17.47 -9.92
C TYR A 390 -23.04 -15.95 -9.95
N ALA A 391 -22.96 -15.32 -8.79
CA ALA A 391 -22.84 -13.86 -8.71
C ALA A 391 -21.54 -13.37 -9.37
N LEU A 392 -21.69 -12.40 -10.27
CA LEU A 392 -20.58 -11.71 -10.91
C LEU A 392 -19.87 -10.83 -9.88
N TYR A 393 -18.55 -10.87 -9.83
CA TYR A 393 -17.80 -10.10 -8.85
C TYR A 393 -17.73 -8.64 -9.30
N GLY A 394 -18.47 -7.76 -8.63
CA GLY A 394 -18.54 -6.36 -9.03
C GLY A 394 -19.32 -5.46 -8.09
N LEU A 395 -19.48 -4.22 -8.54
CA LEU A 395 -20.43 -3.24 -8.03
C LEU A 395 -21.61 -3.10 -8.98
N PHE A 396 -22.79 -2.84 -8.44
CA PHE A 396 -24.05 -2.83 -9.18
C PHE A 396 -24.91 -1.65 -8.78
N ARG A 397 -25.46 -0.97 -9.78
CA ARG A 397 -26.56 -0.02 -9.62
C ARG A 397 -27.85 -0.79 -9.48
N ALA A 398 -28.42 -0.81 -8.28
CA ALA A 398 -29.61 -1.58 -7.97
C ALA A 398 -30.54 -0.87 -6.99
N LYS A 399 -31.83 -1.15 -7.11
CA LYS A 399 -32.85 -0.87 -6.10
C LYS A 399 -33.12 -2.15 -5.31
N VAL A 400 -32.89 -2.10 -4.00
CA VAL A 400 -33.21 -3.20 -3.08
C VAL A 400 -34.40 -2.79 -2.23
N SER A 401 -35.52 -3.48 -2.39
CA SER A 401 -36.78 -3.15 -1.70
C SER A 401 -37.09 -4.17 -0.59
N GLY A 402 -37.72 -3.69 0.49
CA GLY A 402 -38.00 -4.46 1.70
C GLY A 402 -37.20 -3.95 2.91
N ASN A 403 -37.67 -4.30 4.11
CA ASN A 403 -37.05 -3.92 5.37
C ASN A 403 -36.57 -5.17 6.12
N ASN A 404 -35.29 -5.20 6.49
CA ASN A 404 -34.71 -6.27 7.28
C ASN A 404 -33.55 -5.73 8.11
N ILE A 405 -33.59 -5.91 9.43
CA ILE A 405 -32.56 -5.44 10.37
C ILE A 405 -31.17 -6.03 10.08
N LEU A 406 -31.12 -7.14 9.33
CA LEU A 406 -29.92 -7.86 8.95
C LEU A 406 -29.30 -7.34 7.63
N PHE A 407 -29.89 -6.32 7.02
CA PHE A 407 -29.43 -5.72 5.77
C PHE A 407 -29.28 -4.21 5.89
N ARG A 408 -28.17 -3.68 5.37
CA ARG A 408 -27.94 -2.23 5.31
C ARG A 408 -28.27 -1.72 3.91
N GLN A 409 -29.32 -0.91 3.82
CA GLN A 409 -29.70 -0.23 2.58
C GLN A 409 -28.65 0.83 2.19
N ASN A 410 -28.36 0.92 0.89
CA ASN A 410 -27.53 1.99 0.31
C ASN A 410 -28.41 3.05 -0.34
N LYS A 411 -28.39 4.28 0.21
CA LYS A 411 -29.11 5.43 -0.35
C LYS A 411 -28.59 5.86 -1.72
N ARG A 412 -27.34 5.54 -2.07
CA ARG A 412 -26.75 5.81 -3.38
C ARG A 412 -27.12 4.77 -4.44
N GLY A 413 -27.74 3.65 -4.04
CA GLY A 413 -28.13 2.58 -4.97
C GLY A 413 -26.96 1.77 -5.55
N ILE A 414 -25.75 1.89 -5.02
CA ILE A 414 -24.58 1.10 -5.45
C ILE A 414 -24.30 -0.01 -4.45
N TYR A 415 -24.37 -1.27 -4.88
CA TYR A 415 -24.18 -2.43 -4.02
C TYR A 415 -23.03 -3.30 -4.52
N THR A 416 -22.31 -3.94 -3.60
CA THR A 416 -21.40 -5.03 -4.00
C THR A 416 -22.21 -6.28 -4.33
N PHE A 417 -21.65 -7.20 -5.10
CA PHE A 417 -22.25 -8.52 -5.29
C PHE A 417 -22.51 -9.26 -3.96
N ILE A 418 -21.70 -9.00 -2.92
CA ILE A 418 -21.85 -9.59 -1.59
C ILE A 418 -23.13 -9.08 -0.92
N ASP A 419 -23.39 -7.78 -1.03
CA ASP A 419 -24.62 -7.17 -0.52
C ASP A 419 -25.84 -7.73 -1.26
N LEU A 420 -25.79 -7.81 -2.60
CA LEU A 420 -26.90 -8.35 -3.40
C LEU A 420 -27.15 -9.85 -3.13
N GLN A 421 -26.10 -10.65 -2.99
CA GLN A 421 -26.24 -12.05 -2.56
C GLN A 421 -26.89 -12.14 -1.18
N ARG A 422 -26.52 -11.25 -0.25
CA ARG A 422 -27.10 -11.26 1.08
C ARG A 422 -28.57 -10.82 1.05
N ALA A 423 -28.90 -9.79 0.27
CA ALA A 423 -30.28 -9.34 0.06
C ALA A 423 -31.15 -10.48 -0.51
N LYS A 424 -30.66 -11.20 -1.53
CA LYS A 424 -31.36 -12.35 -2.12
C LYS A 424 -31.62 -13.45 -1.09
N LYS A 425 -30.62 -13.80 -0.26
CA LYS A 425 -30.78 -14.78 0.84
C LYS A 425 -31.77 -14.34 1.92
N LEU A 426 -31.95 -13.03 2.11
CA LEU A 426 -32.89 -12.45 3.07
C LEU A 426 -34.30 -12.25 2.49
N GLY A 427 -34.55 -12.69 1.25
CA GLY A 427 -35.84 -12.54 0.58
C GLY A 427 -36.16 -11.10 0.16
N LEU A 428 -35.16 -10.23 0.05
CA LEU A 428 -35.36 -8.85 -0.42
C LEU A 428 -35.48 -8.82 -1.95
N ASN A 429 -36.32 -7.93 -2.47
CA ASN A 429 -36.48 -7.73 -3.90
C ASN A 429 -35.32 -6.90 -4.46
N ILE A 430 -34.68 -7.37 -5.53
CA ILE A 430 -33.51 -6.73 -6.16
C ILE A 430 -33.86 -6.42 -7.61
N GLN A 431 -33.69 -5.16 -8.01
CA GLN A 431 -33.85 -4.72 -9.40
C GLN A 431 -32.62 -3.94 -9.83
N LEU A 432 -31.91 -4.40 -10.85
CA LEU A 432 -30.85 -3.61 -11.46
C LEU A 432 -31.45 -2.39 -12.18
N ILE A 433 -30.76 -1.25 -12.12
CA ILE A 433 -31.22 -0.03 -12.79
C ILE A 433 -30.96 -0.18 -14.30
N GLN A 434 -32.00 0.06 -15.12
CA GLN A 434 -31.97 -0.06 -16.58
C GLN A 434 -32.28 1.30 -17.22
N ASP A 435 -31.34 2.23 -17.18
CA ASP A 435 -31.52 3.63 -17.62
C ASP A 435 -30.65 4.02 -18.83
N GLY A 436 -30.20 3.02 -19.60
CA GLY A 436 -29.31 3.21 -20.76
C GLY A 436 -27.86 3.51 -20.41
N LYS A 437 -27.52 3.67 -19.11
CA LYS A 437 -26.13 3.78 -18.63
C LYS A 437 -25.65 2.43 -18.08
N PRO A 438 -24.32 2.22 -17.95
CA PRO A 438 -23.81 1.04 -17.28
C PRO A 438 -24.43 0.88 -15.89
N ASN A 439 -24.80 -0.36 -15.55
CA ASN A 439 -25.39 -0.71 -14.26
C ASN A 439 -24.52 -1.69 -13.46
N ALA A 440 -23.40 -2.14 -14.04
CA ALA A 440 -22.43 -3.00 -13.38
C ALA A 440 -21.00 -2.56 -13.66
N LEU A 441 -20.15 -2.69 -12.65
CA LEU A 441 -18.69 -2.58 -12.74
C LEU A 441 -18.08 -3.91 -12.30
N ILE A 442 -17.61 -4.70 -13.27
CA ILE A 442 -17.19 -6.08 -13.07
C ILE A 442 -15.66 -6.18 -12.94
N TYR A 443 -15.20 -6.94 -11.94
CA TYR A 443 -13.79 -7.25 -11.73
C TYR A 443 -13.54 -8.74 -12.01
N ASP A 444 -12.96 -9.01 -13.18
CA ASP A 444 -12.55 -10.35 -13.62
C ASP A 444 -11.50 -10.98 -12.69
N ARG A 445 -11.22 -12.28 -12.84
CA ARG A 445 -10.24 -12.98 -11.99
C ARG A 445 -8.84 -12.37 -12.11
N GLU A 446 -8.40 -12.00 -13.31
CA GLU A 446 -7.05 -11.47 -13.48
C GLU A 446 -6.83 -10.14 -12.73
N VAL A 447 -7.85 -9.30 -12.58
CA VAL A 447 -7.73 -7.97 -11.96
C VAL A 447 -7.86 -7.97 -10.44
N ARG A 448 -7.87 -9.15 -9.82
CA ARG A 448 -8.06 -9.35 -8.38
C ARG A 448 -6.93 -10.19 -7.79
N ILE A 449 -6.59 -9.94 -6.53
CA ILE A 449 -5.61 -10.70 -5.76
C ILE A 449 -6.22 -11.16 -4.41
N PRO A 450 -5.89 -12.36 -3.92
CA PRO A 450 -6.32 -12.81 -2.59
C PRO A 450 -5.78 -11.94 -1.45
N GLY A 451 -6.61 -11.69 -0.44
CA GLY A 451 -6.24 -10.95 0.75
C GLY A 451 -5.11 -11.60 1.56
N THR A 452 -5.03 -12.93 1.59
CA THR A 452 -3.87 -13.67 2.13
C THR A 452 -2.55 -13.24 1.52
N VAL A 453 -2.54 -12.88 0.23
CA VAL A 453 -1.35 -12.41 -0.48
C VAL A 453 -1.04 -10.96 -0.07
N ILE A 454 -2.04 -10.07 -0.09
CA ILE A 454 -1.86 -8.63 0.18
C ILE A 454 -1.56 -8.34 1.66
N PHE A 455 -2.33 -8.93 2.58
CA PHE A 455 -2.36 -8.56 4.00
C PHE A 455 -1.91 -9.66 4.96
N GLY A 456 -1.73 -10.90 4.47
CA GLY A 456 -1.51 -12.07 5.32
C GLY A 456 -0.37 -11.88 6.33
N GLU A 457 0.77 -11.37 5.87
CA GLU A 457 1.94 -11.18 6.74
C GLU A 457 1.77 -10.06 7.75
N TYR A 458 1.20 -8.94 7.32
CA TYR A 458 0.89 -7.82 8.18
C TYR A 458 -0.03 -8.23 9.34
N VAL A 459 -1.11 -8.95 9.02
CA VAL A 459 -2.08 -9.41 10.01
C VAL A 459 -1.47 -10.48 10.90
N HIS A 460 -0.80 -11.49 10.33
CA HIS A 460 -0.19 -12.57 11.11
C HIS A 460 0.82 -12.04 12.13
N PHE A 461 1.73 -11.16 11.70
CA PHE A 461 2.76 -10.58 12.55
C PHE A 461 2.17 -9.79 13.73
N LEU A 462 1.29 -8.83 13.46
CA LEU A 462 0.72 -7.98 14.51
C LEU A 462 -0.27 -8.74 15.39
N PHE A 463 -1.00 -9.71 14.84
CA PHE A 463 -1.96 -10.48 15.62
C PHE A 463 -1.27 -11.41 16.62
N LYS A 464 -0.11 -11.97 16.26
CA LYS A 464 0.75 -12.73 17.19
C LYS A 464 1.16 -11.87 18.39
N ILE A 465 1.61 -10.64 18.16
CA ILE A 465 1.99 -9.70 19.22
C ILE A 465 0.77 -9.25 20.04
N LYS A 466 -0.36 -8.94 19.37
CA LYS A 466 -1.62 -8.60 20.03
C LYS A 466 -2.01 -9.66 21.06
N ASN A 467 -1.89 -10.94 20.70
CA ASN A 467 -2.32 -12.05 21.54
C ASN A 467 -1.40 -12.33 22.74
N GLN A 468 -0.17 -11.81 22.75
CA GLN A 468 0.68 -11.84 23.95
C GLN A 468 0.18 -10.91 25.06
N GLY A 469 -0.70 -9.96 24.73
CA GLY A 469 -1.26 -9.00 25.69
C GLY A 469 -0.28 -7.89 26.07
N GLY A 470 -0.53 -7.24 27.21
CA GLY A 470 0.30 -6.14 27.72
C GLY A 470 0.29 -4.88 26.85
N VAL A 471 1.26 -3.99 27.10
CA VAL A 471 1.40 -2.71 26.39
C VAL A 471 1.67 -2.93 24.90
N ALA A 472 2.64 -3.78 24.56
CA ALA A 472 2.95 -4.13 23.16
C ALA A 472 1.73 -4.70 22.42
N GLY A 473 0.94 -5.57 23.06
CA GLY A 473 -0.27 -6.13 22.46
C GLY A 473 -1.34 -5.05 22.18
N ARG A 474 -1.48 -4.05 23.05
CA ARG A 474 -2.37 -2.89 22.81
C ARG A 474 -1.90 -2.05 21.62
N VAL A 475 -0.61 -1.77 21.52
CA VAL A 475 -0.02 -1.05 20.37
C VAL A 475 -0.23 -1.85 19.08
N ALA A 476 0.05 -3.15 19.10
CA ALA A 476 -0.14 -4.04 17.96
C ALA A 476 -1.59 -4.03 17.47
N LYS A 477 -2.58 -4.08 18.39
CA LYS A 477 -4.01 -3.96 18.05
C LYS A 477 -4.33 -2.64 17.36
N ARG A 478 -3.78 -1.51 17.84
CA ARG A 478 -4.01 -0.18 17.24
C ARG A 478 -3.42 -0.07 15.84
N VAL A 479 -2.17 -0.52 15.67
CA VAL A 479 -1.50 -0.56 14.36
C VAL A 479 -2.27 -1.47 13.39
N LEU A 480 -2.64 -2.67 13.84
CA LEU A 480 -3.40 -3.65 13.05
C LEU A 480 -4.73 -3.08 12.53
N ASN A 481 -5.55 -2.51 13.41
CA ASN A 481 -6.89 -2.06 13.07
C ASN A 481 -6.92 -0.76 12.24
N THR A 482 -5.86 0.03 12.26
CA THR A 482 -5.79 1.32 11.55
C THR A 482 -5.52 1.16 10.05
N LEU A 483 -4.87 0.06 9.63
CA LEU A 483 -4.34 -0.08 8.27
C LEU A 483 -5.41 0.09 7.19
N TRP A 484 -6.50 -0.69 7.24
CA TRP A 484 -7.48 -0.69 6.16
C TRP A 484 -8.13 0.69 5.97
N GLY A 485 -8.46 1.38 7.06
CA GLY A 485 -9.04 2.71 7.03
C GLY A 485 -8.05 3.75 6.49
N ALA A 486 -6.77 3.55 6.75
CA ALA A 486 -5.70 4.37 6.19
C ALA A 486 -5.53 4.15 4.67
N LEU A 487 -5.51 2.89 4.22
CA LEU A 487 -5.36 2.53 2.80
C LEU A 487 -6.57 2.94 1.95
N CYS A 488 -7.75 3.06 2.56
CA CYS A 488 -9.00 3.40 1.86
C CYS A 488 -9.49 4.83 2.17
N GLN A 489 -8.62 5.69 2.70
CA GLN A 489 -9.06 6.97 3.24
C GLN A 489 -9.61 7.90 2.14
N ARG A 490 -10.83 8.40 2.34
CA ARG A 490 -11.40 9.46 1.51
C ARG A 490 -10.58 10.75 1.62
N LYS A 491 -10.42 11.44 0.49
CA LYS A 491 -9.82 12.77 0.41
C LYS A 491 -10.92 13.79 0.65
N ARG A 492 -10.81 14.52 1.76
CA ARG A 492 -11.68 15.66 2.09
C ARG A 492 -10.80 16.88 2.21
N ASN A 493 -11.23 17.98 1.61
CA ASN A 493 -10.59 19.29 1.73
C ASN A 493 -11.40 20.12 2.71
N TYR A 494 -10.73 20.93 3.51
CA TYR A 494 -11.39 21.76 4.51
C TYR A 494 -10.97 23.21 4.32
N LYS A 495 -11.93 24.13 4.41
CA LYS A 495 -11.69 25.57 4.50
C LYS A 495 -12.39 26.10 5.74
N THR A 496 -11.67 26.76 6.63
CA THR A 496 -12.26 27.49 7.75
C THR A 496 -12.43 28.94 7.32
N LEU A 497 -13.63 29.48 7.49
CA LEU A 497 -13.94 30.90 7.38
C LEU A 497 -14.21 31.47 8.77
N THR A 498 -13.90 32.75 8.94
CA THR A 498 -14.10 33.50 10.19
C THR A 498 -14.99 34.72 9.94
N ALA A 499 -15.72 35.17 10.96
CA ALA A 499 -16.71 36.24 10.83
C ALA A 499 -16.13 37.60 10.39
N ASP A 500 -14.83 37.82 10.58
CA ASP A 500 -14.06 39.00 10.15
C ASP A 500 -13.66 38.97 8.67
N GLN A 501 -13.86 37.86 7.95
CA GLN A 501 -13.59 37.80 6.52
C GLN A 501 -14.72 38.45 5.71
N THR A 502 -14.39 39.53 5.02
CA THR A 502 -15.32 40.29 4.17
C THR A 502 -15.33 39.83 2.71
N ASP A 503 -14.25 39.17 2.25
CA ASP A 503 -14.14 38.71 0.87
C ASP A 503 -15.04 37.49 0.60
N PRO A 504 -15.82 37.49 -0.50
CA PRO A 504 -16.61 36.32 -0.89
C PRO A 504 -15.73 35.09 -1.14
N PHE A 505 -15.96 34.02 -0.39
CA PHE A 505 -15.25 32.75 -0.60
C PHE A 505 -15.84 31.99 -1.81
N THR A 506 -15.01 31.76 -2.82
CA THR A 506 -15.39 30.92 -3.98
C THR A 506 -15.05 29.46 -3.72
N PHE A 507 -15.97 28.56 -4.05
CA PHE A 507 -15.74 27.13 -3.89
C PHE A 507 -14.63 26.64 -4.83
N PRO A 508 -13.78 25.71 -4.39
CA PRO A 508 -12.74 25.17 -5.26
C PRO A 508 -13.36 24.52 -6.49
N GLU A 509 -12.81 24.81 -7.67
CA GLU A 509 -13.29 24.25 -8.93
C GLU A 509 -13.29 22.71 -8.91
N GLY A 510 -14.33 22.11 -9.48
CA GLY A 510 -14.50 20.65 -9.52
C GLY A 510 -14.79 19.99 -8.18
N HIS A 511 -15.06 20.76 -7.11
CA HIS A 511 -15.41 20.22 -5.81
C HIS A 511 -16.88 20.39 -5.46
N THR A 512 -17.43 19.40 -4.77
CA THR A 512 -18.76 19.43 -4.17
C THR A 512 -18.65 19.76 -2.68
N LEU A 513 -19.48 20.69 -2.20
CA LEU A 513 -19.64 20.95 -0.77
C LEU A 513 -20.35 19.76 -0.12
N ASP A 514 -19.67 19.10 0.83
CA ASP A 514 -20.24 17.98 1.59
C ASP A 514 -21.01 18.47 2.84
N SER A 515 -20.42 19.42 3.58
CA SER A 515 -20.96 19.89 4.86
C SER A 515 -20.34 21.22 5.30
N ILE A 516 -21.03 21.90 6.20
CA ILE A 516 -20.56 23.09 6.93
C ILE A 516 -20.64 22.77 8.42
N ILE A 517 -19.55 22.97 9.15
CA ILE A 517 -19.43 22.63 10.57
C ILE A 517 -19.05 23.91 11.34
N PRO A 518 -19.87 24.39 12.29
CA PRO A 518 -19.49 25.52 13.13
C PRO A 518 -18.31 25.17 14.04
N VAL A 519 -17.38 26.09 14.22
CA VAL A 519 -16.20 25.95 15.11
C VAL A 519 -16.16 27.17 16.03
N GLY A 520 -16.75 27.05 17.22
CA GLY A 520 -16.98 28.19 18.11
C GLY A 520 -18.14 29.09 17.63
N SER A 521 -18.17 30.34 18.10
CA SER A 521 -19.20 31.33 17.74
C SER A 521 -19.01 31.93 16.35
N ASP A 522 -17.75 32.15 15.94
CA ASP A 522 -17.42 33.07 14.84
C ASP A 522 -16.66 32.39 13.70
N GLN A 523 -16.70 31.05 13.60
CA GLN A 523 -16.01 30.32 12.53
C GLN A 523 -16.85 29.17 11.96
N TRP A 524 -16.67 28.92 10.67
CA TRP A 524 -17.31 27.81 9.95
C TRP A 524 -16.29 27.03 9.13
N ARG A 525 -16.26 25.72 9.33
CA ARG A 525 -15.44 24.79 8.55
C ARG A 525 -16.27 24.15 7.45
N PHE A 526 -15.99 24.55 6.21
CA PHE A 526 -16.54 23.96 5.00
C PHE A 526 -15.74 22.73 4.62
N GLN A 527 -16.44 21.63 4.33
CA GLN A 527 -15.84 20.39 3.87
C GLN A 527 -16.19 20.14 2.41
N PHE A 528 -15.17 19.87 1.59
CA PHE A 528 -15.28 19.64 0.17
C PHE A 528 -14.73 18.29 -0.25
N THR A 529 -15.25 17.78 -1.36
CA THR A 529 -14.73 16.58 -2.04
C THR A 529 -14.66 16.81 -3.54
N ASN A 530 -13.61 16.29 -4.16
CA ASN A 530 -13.51 16.22 -5.61
C ASN A 530 -14.02 14.85 -6.07
N PRO A 531 -15.16 14.74 -6.75
CA PRO A 531 -15.69 13.45 -7.23
C PRO A 531 -14.73 12.71 -8.15
N GLY A 532 -13.89 13.43 -8.91
CA GLY A 532 -12.87 12.82 -9.77
C GLY A 532 -11.61 12.36 -9.04
N ASN A 533 -11.44 12.71 -7.77
CA ASN A 533 -10.36 12.21 -6.92
C ASN A 533 -10.79 12.09 -5.44
N PRO A 534 -11.71 11.17 -5.12
CA PRO A 534 -12.36 11.10 -3.81
C PRO A 534 -11.51 10.37 -2.75
N PHE A 535 -10.34 9.83 -3.12
CA PHE A 535 -9.48 9.05 -2.22
C PHE A 535 -8.07 9.61 -2.17
N LYS A 536 -7.40 9.38 -1.04
CA LYS A 536 -5.96 9.64 -0.88
C LYS A 536 -5.17 8.43 -0.40
N GLY A 537 -5.86 7.32 -0.11
CA GLY A 537 -5.23 6.05 0.24
C GLY A 537 -4.94 5.22 -1.00
N GLU A 538 -3.99 4.28 -0.89
CA GLU A 538 -3.49 3.47 -2.00
C GLU A 538 -4.47 2.39 -2.47
N TYR A 539 -5.35 1.86 -1.61
CA TYR A 539 -6.24 0.71 -1.92
C TYR A 539 -7.74 1.00 -1.76
N PRO A 540 -8.30 2.03 -2.42
CA PRO A 540 -9.72 2.37 -2.29
C PRO A 540 -10.65 1.24 -2.80
N ARG A 541 -10.21 0.45 -3.79
CA ARG A 541 -10.94 -0.70 -4.35
C ARG A 541 -11.30 -1.76 -3.31
N ILE A 542 -10.58 -1.83 -2.19
CA ILE A 542 -10.77 -2.86 -1.16
C ILE A 542 -11.96 -2.56 -0.26
N ALA A 543 -12.22 -1.29 0.03
CA ALA A 543 -13.16 -0.89 1.07
C ALA A 543 -14.58 -1.41 0.88
N PRO A 544 -15.24 -1.27 -0.30
CA PRO A 544 -16.62 -1.75 -0.46
C PRO A 544 -16.76 -3.24 -0.17
N PHE A 545 -15.84 -4.06 -0.69
CA PHE A 545 -15.88 -5.52 -0.53
C PHE A 545 -15.49 -5.95 0.89
N LEU A 546 -14.53 -5.28 1.53
CA LEU A 546 -14.14 -5.53 2.91
C LEU A 546 -15.32 -5.26 3.87
N LEU A 547 -15.97 -4.11 3.71
CA LEU A 547 -17.11 -3.71 4.55
C LEU A 547 -18.34 -4.57 4.29
N ALA A 548 -18.63 -4.92 3.03
CA ALA A 548 -19.73 -5.82 2.69
C ALA A 548 -19.54 -7.23 3.27
N ARG A 549 -18.30 -7.76 3.26
CA ARG A 549 -17.99 -9.03 3.95
C ARG A 549 -18.22 -8.93 5.46
N GLY A 550 -17.80 -7.82 6.08
CA GLY A 550 -18.06 -7.60 7.50
C GLY A 550 -19.55 -7.62 7.83
N ARG A 551 -20.35 -6.87 7.06
CA ARG A 551 -21.82 -6.90 7.17
C ARG A 551 -22.39 -8.30 6.99
N LYS A 552 -21.94 -9.03 5.97
CA LYS A 552 -22.40 -10.40 5.69
C LYS A 552 -22.09 -11.34 6.86
N ILE A 553 -20.88 -11.32 7.40
CA ILE A 553 -20.47 -12.19 8.52
C ILE A 553 -21.39 -11.95 9.73
N THR A 554 -21.53 -10.69 10.15
CA THR A 554 -22.41 -10.34 11.29
C THR A 554 -23.86 -10.71 11.01
N SER A 555 -24.35 -10.41 9.80
CA SER A 555 -25.71 -10.70 9.36
C SER A 555 -26.03 -12.20 9.33
N GLU A 556 -25.11 -13.03 8.85
CA GLU A 556 -25.27 -14.49 8.83
C GLU A 556 -25.19 -15.07 10.25
N ALA A 557 -24.29 -14.57 11.10
CA ALA A 557 -24.12 -15.04 12.47
C ALA A 557 -25.37 -14.84 13.35
N ILE A 558 -26.05 -13.69 13.21
CA ILE A 558 -27.22 -13.37 14.04
C ILE A 558 -28.56 -13.76 13.41
N GLN A 559 -28.57 -14.24 12.15
CA GLN A 559 -29.80 -14.61 11.45
C GLN A 559 -30.67 -15.62 12.22
N PRO A 560 -30.11 -16.68 12.84
CA PRO A 560 -30.92 -17.63 13.63
C PRO A 560 -31.61 -17.00 14.85
N TYR A 561 -31.11 -15.84 15.32
CA TYR A 561 -31.56 -15.17 16.54
C TYR A 561 -32.20 -13.82 16.28
N LYS A 562 -32.63 -13.56 15.03
CA LYS A 562 -33.10 -12.24 14.56
C LYS A 562 -34.09 -11.58 15.52
N ASP A 563 -35.04 -12.33 16.06
CA ASP A 563 -36.12 -11.82 16.91
C ASP A 563 -35.66 -11.50 18.35
N LYS A 564 -34.45 -11.95 18.71
CA LYS A 564 -33.78 -11.65 19.99
C LYS A 564 -32.74 -10.55 19.86
N VAL A 565 -32.43 -10.08 18.66
CA VAL A 565 -31.46 -9.00 18.47
C VAL A 565 -32.05 -7.70 19.03
N ARG A 566 -31.31 -7.05 19.93
CA ARG A 566 -31.66 -5.73 20.49
C ARG A 566 -30.73 -4.63 20.01
N ARG A 567 -29.54 -4.99 19.58
CA ARG A 567 -28.58 -4.04 19.01
C ARG A 567 -27.62 -4.73 18.05
N ILE A 568 -27.28 -4.04 16.98
CA ILE A 568 -26.16 -4.34 16.09
C ILE A 568 -25.34 -3.06 15.92
N HIS A 569 -24.03 -3.14 16.13
CA HIS A 569 -23.12 -2.03 15.89
C HIS A 569 -21.83 -2.53 15.27
N THR A 570 -21.79 -2.46 13.94
CA THR A 570 -20.69 -2.97 13.10
C THR A 570 -20.51 -4.47 13.21
N ASP A 571 -19.69 -4.90 14.17
CA ASP A 571 -19.21 -6.26 14.38
C ASP A 571 -19.57 -6.81 15.77
N GLY A 572 -20.22 -5.99 16.59
CA GLY A 572 -20.82 -6.40 17.86
C GLY A 572 -22.35 -6.36 17.83
N PHE A 573 -22.97 -7.18 18.65
CA PHE A 573 -24.42 -7.27 18.79
C PHE A 573 -24.84 -7.64 20.22
N ILE A 574 -26.10 -7.34 20.57
CA ILE A 574 -26.72 -7.71 21.84
C ILE A 574 -27.93 -8.59 21.53
N LEU A 575 -27.98 -9.76 22.17
CA LEU A 575 -29.15 -10.62 22.19
C LEU A 575 -29.88 -10.47 23.52
N GLU A 576 -31.20 -10.36 23.48
CA GLU A 576 -32.06 -10.53 24.65
C GLU A 576 -32.01 -12.00 25.09
N GLU A 577 -31.63 -12.21 26.34
CA GLU A 577 -31.50 -13.53 26.96
C GLU A 577 -32.02 -13.49 28.39
N GLN A 578 -32.01 -14.63 29.08
CA GLN A 578 -32.35 -14.71 30.50
C GLN A 578 -31.07 -14.96 31.32
N PRO A 579 -30.96 -14.41 32.56
CA PRO A 579 -29.76 -14.55 33.40
C PRO A 579 -29.26 -15.99 33.55
N ASP A 580 -30.18 -16.90 33.86
CA ASP A 580 -29.87 -18.29 34.21
C ASP A 580 -29.96 -19.25 33.02
N SER A 581 -30.28 -18.74 31.82
CA SER A 581 -30.36 -19.57 30.61
C SER A 581 -29.00 -19.72 29.93
N PRO A 582 -28.72 -20.86 29.29
CA PRO A 582 -27.56 -21.01 28.41
C PRO A 582 -27.55 -19.91 27.34
N ALA A 583 -26.36 -19.46 26.97
CA ALA A 583 -26.20 -18.48 25.90
C ALA A 583 -26.76 -19.00 24.58
N PHE A 584 -27.52 -18.18 23.85
CA PHE A 584 -27.99 -18.56 22.53
C PHE A 584 -26.82 -18.69 21.55
N PHE A 585 -25.83 -17.80 21.70
CA PHE A 585 -24.66 -17.76 20.85
C PHE A 585 -23.46 -18.41 21.54
N THR A 586 -23.06 -19.58 21.05
CA THR A 586 -21.88 -20.31 21.56
C THR A 586 -20.60 -19.68 21.03
N CYS A 587 -19.71 -19.28 21.94
CA CYS A 587 -18.36 -18.81 21.61
C CYS A 587 -17.35 -19.93 21.90
N SER A 588 -16.34 -20.08 21.04
CA SER A 588 -15.21 -20.96 21.34
C SER A 588 -14.42 -20.44 22.55
N GLU A 589 -13.87 -21.31 23.38
CA GLU A 589 -13.05 -20.90 24.56
C GLU A 589 -11.89 -19.96 24.18
N ASN A 590 -11.28 -20.16 23.01
CA ASN A 590 -10.18 -19.33 22.51
C ASN A 590 -10.63 -18.16 21.61
N ALA A 591 -11.89 -17.71 21.72
CA ALA A 591 -12.45 -16.70 20.82
C ALA A 591 -11.73 -15.35 20.87
N ASP A 592 -11.17 -14.94 22.01
CA ASP A 592 -10.42 -13.69 22.18
C ASP A 592 -9.09 -13.64 21.41
N THR A 593 -8.51 -14.83 21.18
CA THR A 593 -7.20 -15.02 20.57
C THR A 593 -7.30 -15.64 19.18
N THR A 594 -8.51 -15.96 18.70
CA THR A 594 -8.75 -16.56 17.38
C THR A 594 -9.35 -15.54 16.42
N LEU A 595 -8.92 -15.56 15.17
CA LEU A 595 -9.46 -14.68 14.12
C LEU A 595 -10.77 -15.26 13.58
N LYS A 596 -11.69 -14.38 13.18
CA LYS A 596 -13.02 -14.73 12.62
C LYS A 596 -13.99 -15.38 13.61
N THR A 597 -13.67 -15.40 14.89
CA THR A 597 -14.58 -15.87 15.94
C THR A 597 -15.29 -14.70 16.60
N PHE A 598 -16.51 -14.94 17.05
CA PHE A 598 -17.20 -14.06 17.97
C PHE A 598 -16.88 -14.48 19.39
N LYS A 599 -16.82 -13.49 20.27
CA LYS A 599 -16.53 -13.65 21.68
C LYS A 599 -17.58 -12.95 22.52
N PHE A 600 -17.73 -13.44 23.73
CA PHE A 600 -18.54 -12.81 24.76
C PHE A 600 -17.81 -11.58 25.31
N GLU A 601 -18.50 -10.45 25.43
CA GLU A 601 -17.95 -9.22 26.00
C GLU A 601 -18.52 -8.93 27.40
N THR A 602 -19.85 -8.97 27.53
CA THR A 602 -20.53 -8.66 28.80
C THR A 602 -21.97 -9.16 28.80
N ALA A 603 -22.56 -9.30 29.98
CA ALA A 603 -23.97 -9.61 30.18
C ALA A 603 -24.51 -8.86 31.39
N GLY A 604 -25.81 -8.64 31.41
CA GLY A 604 -26.49 -7.93 32.49
C GLY A 604 -27.75 -7.25 32.02
N TYR A 605 -28.41 -6.57 32.94
CA TYR A 605 -29.48 -5.65 32.57
C TYR A 605 -28.88 -4.45 31.84
N CYS A 606 -29.48 -4.06 30.74
CA CYS A 606 -29.04 -2.90 30.00
C CYS A 606 -30.18 -2.12 29.38
N HIS A 607 -29.92 -0.83 29.15
CA HIS A 607 -30.79 0.09 28.42
C HIS A 607 -30.12 0.43 27.09
N VAL A 608 -30.67 -0.11 26.00
CA VAL A 608 -30.28 0.23 24.64
C VAL A 608 -31.02 1.49 24.22
N LYS A 609 -30.47 2.67 24.54
CA LYS A 609 -31.06 3.95 24.12
C LYS A 609 -31.15 4.04 22.60
N ASN A 610 -30.06 3.69 21.94
CA ASN A 610 -29.99 3.55 20.48
C ASN A 610 -28.73 2.77 20.09
N ALA A 611 -28.50 2.61 18.79
CA ALA A 611 -27.35 1.86 18.29
C ALA A 611 -25.99 2.39 18.78
N ASN A 612 -25.87 3.67 19.14
CA ASN A 612 -24.61 4.26 19.60
C ASN A 612 -24.45 4.27 21.12
N LYS A 613 -25.53 4.05 21.90
CA LYS A 613 -25.50 4.20 23.36
C LYS A 613 -26.23 3.07 24.07
N VAL A 614 -25.47 2.32 24.87
CA VAL A 614 -25.96 1.26 25.76
C VAL A 614 -25.49 1.59 27.17
N ILE A 615 -26.36 1.43 28.16
CA ILE A 615 -26.06 1.62 29.58
C ILE A 615 -26.29 0.27 30.26
N TRP A 616 -25.25 -0.32 30.84
CA TRP A 616 -25.34 -1.53 31.64
C TRP A 616 -25.58 -1.16 33.10
N THR A 617 -26.40 -1.95 33.79
CA THR A 617 -26.76 -1.80 35.21
C THR A 617 -26.41 -3.05 35.99
#